data_AF-A0A0G1IG10-F1
#
_entry.id   AF-A0A0G1IG10-F1
#
_cell.length_a   1.000
_cell.length_b   1.000
_cell.length_c   1.000
_cell.angle_alpha   90.00
_cell.angle_beta   90.00
_cell.angle_gamma   90.00
#
_symmetry.space_group_name_H-M   'P 1'
#
loop_
_entity.id
_entity.type
_entity.pdbx_description
1 polymer ?
#
loop_
_entity_poly.entity_id
_entity_poly.type
_entity_poly.pdbx_seq_one_letter_code
_entity_poly.pdbx_strand_id
1 'polypeptide(L)'
;MGKEAIYYLTPEEQQSIEGWVEDILPLVERHPELGTVDLAVEGGVGTGITMPHIARCLFPNALYIGMDIAKSLMRINPRQRGTIDEELLRKAQAASEHPSLTMQGAMIYGNCFDNGLIRDIMKKSGTQTPILMSYYALNALLDRKMNPWDRKDASDMTTIDTMVAPDSPYKAQLHIGTDWDDNEETSVSSQYYYLEEAAKNAGCTTERLDSGLLILGPSR
;
A
#
# COMPACT_ATOMS: atom_id res chain seq x y z
N MET A 1 29.50 -4.33 -7.50
CA MET A 1 28.76 -3.27 -6.78
C MET A 1 27.98 -2.47 -7.80
N GLY A 2 26.66 -2.68 -7.89
CA GLY A 2 25.80 -1.77 -8.66
C GLY A 2 25.71 -0.44 -7.91
N LYS A 3 25.74 0.69 -8.63
CA LYS A 3 25.43 1.98 -8.02
C LYS A 3 23.94 2.01 -7.72
N GLU A 4 23.55 2.22 -6.47
CA GLU A 4 22.16 2.50 -6.13
C GLU A 4 21.76 3.81 -6.82
N ALA A 5 20.66 3.78 -7.58
CA ALA A 5 20.15 4.95 -8.25
C ALA A 5 19.39 5.82 -7.23
N ILE A 6 19.91 7.01 -6.96
CA ILE A 6 19.21 8.04 -6.19
C ILE A 6 18.31 8.80 -7.16
N TYR A 7 17.01 8.83 -6.89
CA TYR A 7 16.04 9.61 -7.66
C TYR A 7 15.73 10.90 -6.90
N TYR A 8 15.68 12.02 -7.63
CA TYR A 8 15.22 13.29 -7.09
C TYR A 8 13.84 13.60 -7.63
N LEU A 9 12.89 13.88 -6.74
CA LEU A 9 11.55 14.33 -7.13
C LEU A 9 11.65 15.56 -8.03
N THR A 10 10.91 15.54 -9.12
CA THR A 10 10.62 16.74 -9.90
C THR A 10 9.73 17.67 -9.07
N PRO A 11 9.72 18.99 -9.37
CA PRO A 11 8.83 19.92 -8.69
C PRO A 11 7.35 19.55 -8.78
N GLU A 12 6.92 18.96 -9.90
CA GLU A 12 5.55 18.50 -10.12
C GLU A 12 5.19 17.31 -9.23
N GLU A 13 6.09 16.32 -9.12
CA GLU A 13 5.91 15.19 -8.20
C GLU A 13 5.89 15.65 -6.75
N GLN A 14 6.76 16.60 -6.38
CA GLN A 14 6.77 17.17 -5.04
C GLN A 14 5.46 17.91 -4.73
N GLN A 15 4.98 18.75 -5.64
CA GLN A 15 3.71 19.46 -5.47
C GLN A 15 2.52 18.49 -5.33
N SER A 16 2.53 17.40 -6.09
CA SER A 16 1.48 16.37 -6.02
C SER A 16 1.51 15.65 -4.67
N ILE A 17 2.70 15.29 -4.17
CA ILE A 17 2.90 14.68 -2.86
C ILE A 17 2.44 15.62 -1.75
N GLU A 18 2.82 16.90 -1.80
CA GLU A 18 2.39 17.91 -0.82
C GLU A 18 0.86 18.01 -0.79
N GLY A 19 0.19 18.06 -1.95
CA GLY A 19 -1.27 18.09 -2.03
C GLY A 19 -1.94 16.87 -1.40
N TRP A 20 -1.45 15.65 -1.66
CA TRP A 20 -2.00 14.44 -1.01
C TRP A 20 -1.75 14.41 0.49
N VAL A 21 -0.55 14.84 0.92
CA VAL A 21 -0.24 14.91 2.36
C VAL A 21 -1.14 15.92 3.07
N GLU A 22 -1.39 17.08 2.47
CA GLU A 22 -2.30 18.10 3.03
C GLU A 22 -3.74 17.60 3.18
N ASP A 23 -4.23 16.77 2.26
CA ASP A 23 -5.56 16.15 2.33
C ASP A 23 -5.64 15.07 3.43
N ILE A 24 -4.58 14.25 3.56
CA ILE A 24 -4.59 13.06 4.42
C ILE A 24 -4.15 13.36 5.87
N LEU A 25 -3.22 14.29 6.07
CA LEU A 25 -2.64 14.59 7.38
C LEU A 25 -3.70 14.95 8.44
N PRO A 26 -4.72 15.79 8.16
CA PRO A 26 -5.78 16.06 9.12
C PRO A 26 -6.54 14.81 9.57
N LEU A 27 -6.66 13.77 8.73
CA LEU A 27 -7.26 12.50 9.14
C LEU A 27 -6.35 11.74 10.11
N VAL A 28 -5.07 11.67 9.80
CA VAL A 28 -4.06 11.02 10.66
C VAL A 28 -4.05 11.67 12.05
N GLU A 29 -4.20 12.99 12.12
CA GLU A 29 -4.25 13.73 13.38
C GLU A 29 -5.56 13.52 14.17
N ARG A 30 -6.69 13.25 13.49
CA ARG A 30 -7.99 13.00 14.13
C ARG A 30 -8.19 11.56 14.62
N HIS A 31 -7.44 10.60 14.06
CA HIS A 31 -7.54 9.17 14.39
C HIS A 31 -6.32 8.71 15.19
N PRO A 32 -6.41 8.64 16.53
CA PRO A 32 -5.27 8.29 17.39
C PRO A 32 -4.61 6.95 17.05
N GLU A 33 -5.38 5.99 16.53
CA GLU A 33 -4.89 4.69 16.06
C GLU A 33 -3.90 4.77 14.89
N LEU A 34 -3.96 5.86 14.10
CA LEU A 34 -2.99 6.12 13.04
C LEU A 34 -1.69 6.71 13.60
N GLY A 35 -1.72 7.31 14.79
CA GLY A 35 -0.54 7.82 15.48
C GLY A 35 0.41 6.73 16.00
N THR A 36 -0.03 5.47 16.05
CA THR A 36 0.79 4.31 16.48
C THR A 36 1.34 3.48 15.33
N VAL A 37 1.17 3.94 14.08
CA VAL A 37 1.63 3.22 12.89
C VAL A 37 3.14 3.10 12.88
N ASP A 38 3.61 1.86 12.80
CA ASP A 38 5.04 1.50 12.77
C ASP A 38 5.40 0.66 11.53
N LEU A 39 4.43 0.31 10.69
CA LEU A 39 4.62 -0.37 9.41
C LEU A 39 3.66 0.18 8.34
N ALA A 40 4.21 0.73 7.26
CA ALA A 40 3.47 1.16 6.08
C ALA A 40 3.77 0.20 4.93
N VAL A 41 2.75 -0.50 4.44
CA VAL A 41 2.86 -1.43 3.32
C VAL A 41 2.26 -0.79 2.08
N GLU A 42 3.04 -0.63 1.02
CA GLU A 42 2.51 -0.26 -0.30
C GLU A 42 2.05 -1.51 -1.05
N GLY A 43 0.84 -1.46 -1.60
CA GLY A 43 0.32 -2.48 -2.50
C GLY A 43 0.04 -1.95 -3.91
N GLY A 44 0.58 -2.64 -4.92
CA GLY A 44 -0.08 -2.76 -6.22
C GLY A 44 0.59 -2.13 -7.44
N VAL A 45 1.64 -1.32 -7.30
CA VAL A 45 2.60 -1.00 -8.38
C VAL A 45 3.94 -0.61 -7.74
N GLY A 46 4.88 -1.54 -7.62
CA GLY A 46 6.14 -1.33 -6.92
C GLY A 46 7.25 -0.94 -7.89
N THR A 47 7.85 0.23 -7.66
CA THR A 47 9.24 0.68 -7.99
C THR A 47 9.32 2.21 -7.91
N GLY A 48 8.18 2.89 -7.87
CA GLY A 48 8.08 4.34 -7.73
C GLY A 48 8.59 4.84 -6.38
N ILE A 49 8.87 6.14 -6.33
CA ILE A 49 9.34 6.82 -5.12
C ILE A 49 8.24 7.66 -4.44
N THR A 50 7.09 7.83 -5.10
CA THR A 50 5.98 8.65 -4.62
C THR A 50 5.42 8.16 -3.29
N MET A 51 5.04 6.89 -3.20
CA MET A 51 4.48 6.31 -1.97
C MET A 51 5.45 6.29 -0.78
N PRO A 52 6.74 5.93 -0.94
CA PRO A 52 7.72 6.08 0.12
C PRO A 52 7.77 7.51 0.69
N HIS A 53 7.69 8.53 -0.17
CA HIS A 53 7.67 9.93 0.26
C HIS A 53 6.39 10.30 1.01
N ILE A 54 5.21 9.92 0.51
CA ILE A 54 3.92 10.14 1.20
C ILE A 54 3.92 9.47 2.57
N ALA A 55 4.32 8.19 2.63
CA ALA A 55 4.39 7.42 3.86
C ALA A 55 5.35 8.07 4.87
N ARG A 56 6.48 8.62 4.42
CA ARG A 56 7.44 9.30 5.30
C ARG A 56 6.88 10.59 5.89
N CYS A 57 6.06 11.33 5.14
CA CYS A 57 5.40 12.54 5.62
C CYS A 57 4.32 12.22 6.66
N LEU A 58 3.50 11.19 6.41
CA LEU A 58 2.38 10.83 7.28
C LEU A 58 2.82 10.01 8.51
N PHE A 59 3.80 9.11 8.33
CA PHE A 59 4.25 8.14 9.33
C PHE A 59 5.78 8.15 9.44
N PRO A 60 6.39 9.22 9.96
CA PRO A 60 7.85 9.45 9.90
C PRO A 60 8.70 8.43 10.66
N ASN A 61 8.11 7.57 11.49
CA ASN A 61 8.82 6.53 12.23
C ASN A 61 8.47 5.11 11.76
N ALA A 62 7.56 4.96 10.78
CA ALA A 62 7.16 3.66 10.30
C ALA A 62 8.21 3.04 9.37
N LEU A 63 8.37 1.72 9.46
CA LEU A 63 9.03 0.94 8.44
C LEU A 63 8.16 0.93 7.18
N TYR A 64 8.70 1.36 6.05
CA TYR A 64 8.04 1.32 4.76
C TYR A 64 8.44 0.07 3.97
N ILE A 65 7.46 -0.63 3.40
CA ILE A 65 7.66 -1.82 2.59
C ILE A 65 6.86 -1.70 1.29
N GLY A 66 7.57 -1.72 0.17
CA GLY A 66 6.97 -1.83 -1.16
C GLY A 66 6.70 -3.28 -1.55
N MET A 67 5.46 -3.58 -1.97
CA MET A 67 5.06 -4.91 -2.45
C MET A 67 4.46 -4.88 -3.85
N ASP A 68 4.83 -5.89 -4.67
CA ASP A 68 4.29 -6.07 -6.02
C ASP A 68 4.04 -7.56 -6.35
N ILE A 69 3.05 -7.84 -7.19
CA ILE A 69 2.71 -9.16 -7.73
C ILE A 69 3.14 -9.28 -9.21
N ALA A 70 3.92 -8.31 -9.74
CA ALA A 70 4.38 -8.30 -11.13
C ALA A 70 5.10 -9.59 -11.52
N LYS A 71 4.44 -10.41 -12.35
CA LYS A 71 4.92 -11.72 -12.81
C LYS A 71 6.24 -11.65 -13.58
N SER A 72 6.45 -10.58 -14.34
CA SER A 72 7.68 -10.30 -15.10
C SER A 72 8.90 -10.21 -14.20
N LEU A 73 8.72 -9.69 -12.98
CA LEU A 73 9.77 -9.48 -12.00
C LEU A 73 10.03 -10.71 -11.12
N MET A 74 9.11 -11.69 -11.10
CA MET A 74 9.27 -12.96 -10.38
C MET A 74 10.42 -13.84 -10.92
N ARG A 75 10.99 -13.52 -12.10
CA ARG A 75 12.19 -14.18 -12.63
C ARG A 75 13.45 -13.81 -11.84
N ILE A 76 13.46 -12.66 -11.17
CA ILE A 76 14.60 -12.15 -10.41
C ILE A 76 14.54 -12.65 -8.96
N ASN A 77 13.34 -12.66 -8.37
CA ASN A 77 13.08 -13.21 -7.04
C ASN A 77 11.77 -14.01 -7.06
N PRO A 78 11.75 -15.25 -6.55
CA PRO A 78 10.53 -16.03 -6.49
C PRO A 78 9.50 -15.34 -5.58
N ARG A 79 8.22 -15.46 -5.96
CA ARG A 79 7.08 -14.93 -5.19
C ARG A 79 7.11 -15.43 -3.74
N GLN A 80 6.99 -14.51 -2.80
CA GLN A 80 6.88 -14.79 -1.37
C GLN A 80 5.42 -15.12 -1.02
N ARG A 81 5.22 -16.17 -0.24
CA ARG A 81 3.90 -16.59 0.25
C ARG A 81 4.02 -17.04 1.70
N GLY A 82 3.21 -16.45 2.58
CA GLY A 82 3.18 -16.75 4.01
C GLY A 82 4.44 -16.39 4.82
N THR A 83 5.59 -16.20 4.18
CA THR A 83 6.86 -15.86 4.85
C THR A 83 7.80 -15.07 3.93
N ILE A 84 8.69 -14.28 4.53
CA ILE A 84 9.73 -13.50 3.87
C ILE A 84 11.14 -13.98 4.26
N ASP A 85 12.06 -14.00 3.31
CA ASP A 85 13.50 -14.18 3.55
C ASP A 85 14.11 -13.03 4.37
N GLU A 86 14.99 -13.34 5.34
CA GLU A 86 15.57 -12.33 6.25
C GLU A 86 16.47 -11.32 5.53
N GLU A 87 17.22 -11.74 4.50
CA GLU A 87 18.07 -10.82 3.74
C GLU A 87 17.23 -9.88 2.89
N LEU A 88 16.09 -10.35 2.36
CA LEU A 88 15.15 -9.48 1.66
C LEU A 88 14.50 -8.46 2.61
N LEU A 89 14.09 -8.88 3.82
CA LEU A 89 13.55 -7.96 4.83
C LEU A 89 14.59 -6.90 5.23
N ARG A 90 15.84 -7.30 5.43
CA ARG A 90 16.94 -6.37 5.75
C ARG A 90 17.15 -5.32 4.66
N LYS A 91 17.04 -5.71 3.38
CA LYS A 91 17.10 -4.77 2.25
C LYS A 91 15.91 -3.82 2.23
N ALA A 92 14.70 -4.32 2.49
CA ALA A 92 13.50 -3.48 2.60
C ALA A 92 13.64 -2.45 3.72
N GLN A 93 14.16 -2.86 4.89
CA GLN A 93 14.45 -1.95 6.01
C GLN A 93 15.46 -0.87 5.63
N ALA A 94 16.58 -1.23 5.02
CA ALA A 94 17.58 -0.26 4.58
C ALA A 94 17.02 0.73 3.54
N ALA A 95 16.18 0.26 2.61
CA ALA A 95 15.55 1.11 1.61
C ALA A 95 14.51 2.07 2.22
N SER A 96 13.81 1.64 3.27
CA SER A 96 12.85 2.48 4.00
C SER A 96 13.48 3.72 4.66
N GLU A 97 14.77 3.68 4.99
CA GLU A 97 15.48 4.83 5.58
C GLU A 97 15.75 5.94 4.54
N HIS A 98 15.61 5.63 3.26
CA HIS A 98 15.96 6.51 2.14
C HIS A 98 14.86 6.50 1.07
N PRO A 99 13.79 7.33 1.21
CA PRO A 99 12.64 7.33 0.29
C PRO A 99 12.98 7.68 -1.17
N SER A 100 14.17 8.26 -1.39
CA SER A 100 14.70 8.60 -2.72
C SER A 100 15.45 7.45 -3.41
N LEU A 101 15.67 6.32 -2.73
CA LEU A 101 16.24 5.14 -3.36
C LEU A 101 15.15 4.37 -4.09
N THR A 102 15.42 3.99 -5.34
CA THR A 102 14.55 3.06 -6.05
C THR A 102 14.47 1.76 -5.25
N MET A 103 13.26 1.25 -5.00
CA MET A 103 13.04 -0.04 -4.29
C MET A 103 13.51 -1.27 -5.09
N GLN A 104 14.23 -1.07 -6.19
CA GLN A 104 14.72 -2.11 -7.07
C GLN A 104 15.72 -3.01 -6.32
N GLY A 105 15.27 -4.22 -5.97
CA GLY A 105 16.06 -5.21 -5.19
C GLY A 105 15.74 -5.25 -3.68
N ALA A 106 14.97 -4.29 -3.17
CA ALA A 106 14.42 -4.28 -1.80
C ALA A 106 12.92 -4.59 -1.76
N MET A 107 12.27 -4.62 -2.92
CA MET A 107 10.85 -4.94 -3.08
C MET A 107 10.51 -6.37 -2.74
N ILE A 108 9.39 -6.54 -2.05
CA ILE A 108 8.83 -7.85 -1.76
C ILE A 108 7.86 -8.22 -2.89
N TYR A 109 8.18 -9.29 -3.61
CA TYR A 109 7.26 -9.80 -4.63
C TYR A 109 6.23 -10.73 -3.98
N GLY A 110 5.08 -10.20 -3.60
CA GLY A 110 4.03 -10.92 -2.87
C GLY A 110 2.70 -10.18 -2.87
N ASN A 111 1.63 -10.88 -2.51
CA ASN A 111 0.32 -10.25 -2.36
C ASN A 111 0.28 -9.48 -1.02
N CYS A 112 -0.03 -8.18 -1.05
CA CYS A 112 -0.19 -7.39 0.16
C CYS A 112 -1.37 -7.85 1.04
N PHE A 113 -2.27 -8.69 0.53
CA PHE A 113 -3.33 -9.34 1.31
C PHE A 113 -3.01 -10.78 1.74
N ASP A 114 -1.77 -11.24 1.56
CA ASP A 114 -1.30 -12.47 2.19
C ASP A 114 -1.07 -12.20 3.70
N ASN A 115 -2.11 -12.41 4.51
CA ASN A 115 -2.09 -12.19 5.95
C ASN A 115 -0.94 -12.94 6.65
N GLY A 116 -0.52 -14.10 6.14
CA GLY A 116 0.62 -14.85 6.67
C GLY A 116 1.93 -14.11 6.44
N LEU A 117 2.15 -13.62 5.22
CA LEU A 117 3.34 -12.84 4.85
C LEU A 117 3.44 -11.55 5.66
N ILE A 118 2.34 -10.79 5.78
CA ILE A 118 2.34 -9.53 6.57
C ILE A 118 2.63 -9.80 8.04
N ARG A 119 2.05 -10.84 8.63
CA ARG A 119 2.32 -11.23 10.03
C ARG A 119 3.76 -11.69 10.22
N ASP A 120 4.37 -12.38 9.25
CA ASP A 120 5.78 -12.77 9.32
C ASP A 120 6.71 -11.54 9.26
N ILE A 121 6.41 -10.59 8.37
CA ILE A 121 7.11 -9.30 8.30
C ILE A 121 7.03 -8.58 9.64
N MET A 122 5.82 -8.43 10.21
CA MET A 122 5.61 -7.77 11.50
C MET A 122 6.43 -8.43 12.61
N LYS A 123 6.37 -9.76 12.70
CA LYS A 123 7.10 -10.54 13.69
C LYS A 123 8.61 -10.34 13.58
N LYS A 124 9.17 -10.38 12.37
CA LYS A 124 10.62 -10.28 12.13
C LYS A 124 11.14 -8.85 12.26
N SER A 125 10.33 -7.85 11.92
CA SER A 125 10.68 -6.43 12.03
C SER A 125 10.36 -5.82 13.40
N GLY A 126 9.54 -6.49 14.22
CA GLY A 126 9.12 -6.01 15.54
C GLY A 126 7.97 -4.99 15.50
N THR A 127 7.31 -4.81 14.35
CA THR A 127 6.21 -3.87 14.16
C THR A 127 4.86 -4.48 14.57
N GLN A 128 3.88 -3.63 14.89
CA GLN A 128 2.60 -4.04 15.48
C GLN A 128 1.37 -3.41 14.83
N THR A 129 1.54 -2.27 14.17
CA THR A 129 0.44 -1.43 13.69
C THR A 129 0.63 -1.20 12.18
N PRO A 130 0.34 -2.22 11.34
CA PRO A 130 0.48 -2.09 9.91
C PRO A 130 -0.67 -1.29 9.32
N ILE A 131 -0.36 -0.47 8.33
CA ILE A 131 -1.35 0.10 7.40
C ILE A 131 -1.04 -0.36 5.98
N LEU A 132 -2.10 -0.54 5.20
CA LEU A 132 -1.96 -0.67 3.76
C LEU A 132 -2.10 0.71 3.13
N MET A 133 -1.23 1.03 2.20
CA MET A 133 -1.34 2.22 1.37
C MET A 133 -1.27 1.81 -0.10
N SER A 134 -2.00 2.51 -0.97
CA SER A 134 -1.95 2.23 -2.41
C SER A 134 -2.22 3.50 -3.22
N TYR A 135 -1.51 3.72 -4.31
CA TYR A 135 -1.68 4.88 -5.19
C TYR A 135 -2.07 4.45 -6.61
N TYR A 136 -3.26 4.85 -7.07
CA TYR A 136 -3.89 4.42 -8.34
C TYR A 136 -3.87 2.90 -8.57
N ALA A 137 -3.74 2.13 -7.49
CA ALA A 137 -3.45 0.71 -7.57
C ALA A 137 -4.64 -0.17 -7.20
N LEU A 138 -5.76 0.42 -6.75
CA LEU A 138 -6.97 -0.35 -6.42
C LEU A 138 -7.44 -1.22 -7.60
N ASN A 139 -7.49 -0.63 -8.80
CA ASN A 139 -7.87 -1.38 -10.00
C ASN A 139 -6.85 -2.46 -10.36
N ALA A 140 -5.56 -2.17 -10.21
CA ALA A 140 -4.51 -3.17 -10.42
C ALA A 140 -4.63 -4.32 -9.39
N LEU A 141 -5.04 -4.03 -8.14
CA LEU A 141 -5.28 -5.02 -7.09
C LEU A 141 -6.49 -5.91 -7.39
N LEU A 142 -7.56 -5.35 -7.98
CA LEU A 142 -8.84 -6.02 -8.22
C LEU A 142 -9.00 -6.66 -9.61
N ASP A 143 -8.26 -6.23 -10.64
CA ASP A 143 -8.36 -6.78 -12.01
C ASP A 143 -7.03 -7.33 -12.54
N ARG A 144 -7.03 -8.64 -12.84
CA ARG A 144 -5.91 -9.37 -13.47
C ARG A 144 -5.43 -8.80 -14.80
N LYS A 145 -6.25 -7.99 -15.49
CA LYS A 145 -5.94 -7.41 -16.80
C LYS A 145 -5.37 -5.98 -16.70
N MET A 146 -5.46 -5.34 -15.54
CA MET A 146 -5.15 -3.92 -15.38
C MET A 146 -3.77 -3.64 -14.79
N ASN A 147 -2.96 -4.67 -14.46
CA ASN A 147 -1.55 -4.47 -14.15
C ASN A 147 -0.75 -4.29 -15.48
N PRO A 148 -0.10 -3.14 -15.71
CA PRO A 148 0.59 -2.84 -16.97
C PRO A 148 1.85 -3.69 -17.20
N TRP A 149 2.38 -4.35 -16.17
CA TRP A 149 3.68 -5.04 -16.23
C TRP A 149 3.61 -6.55 -16.44
N ASP A 150 2.46 -7.17 -16.16
CA ASP A 150 2.09 -8.54 -16.56
C ASP A 150 0.74 -8.95 -15.94
N ARG A 151 0.02 -9.88 -16.58
CA ARG A 151 -1.20 -10.45 -16.03
C ARG A 151 -0.91 -11.19 -14.71
N LYS A 152 -1.61 -10.81 -13.64
CA LYS A 152 -1.60 -11.53 -12.36
C LYS A 152 -2.12 -12.96 -12.55
N ASP A 153 -1.54 -13.91 -11.81
CA ASP A 153 -2.09 -15.26 -11.74
C ASP A 153 -3.42 -15.24 -10.96
N ALA A 154 -4.37 -16.12 -11.31
CA ALA A 154 -5.70 -16.14 -10.69
C ALA A 154 -5.66 -16.36 -9.18
N SER A 155 -4.62 -17.04 -8.67
CA SER A 155 -4.41 -17.26 -7.24
C SER A 155 -3.96 -16.02 -6.46
N ASP A 156 -3.58 -14.95 -7.17
CA ASP A 156 -3.11 -13.70 -6.56
C ASP A 156 -4.13 -12.56 -6.76
N MET A 157 -5.36 -12.92 -7.13
CA MET A 157 -6.48 -12.01 -7.17
C MET A 157 -6.93 -11.70 -5.75
N THR A 158 -6.94 -10.41 -5.42
CA THR A 158 -7.58 -9.93 -4.20
C THR A 158 -9.02 -9.55 -4.55
N THR A 159 -9.97 -9.93 -3.70
CA THR A 159 -11.36 -9.47 -3.77
C THR A 159 -11.60 -8.37 -2.76
N ILE A 160 -12.61 -7.53 -2.99
CA ILE A 160 -13.05 -6.53 -1.99
C ILE A 160 -13.31 -7.20 -0.63
N ASP A 161 -13.98 -8.36 -0.60
CA ASP A 161 -14.22 -9.11 0.63
C ASP A 161 -12.93 -9.48 1.37
N THR A 162 -11.86 -9.80 0.64
CA THR A 162 -10.54 -10.08 1.24
C THR A 162 -9.93 -8.81 1.84
N MET A 163 -10.13 -7.66 1.21
CA MET A 163 -9.61 -6.38 1.69
C MET A 163 -10.22 -5.98 3.03
N VAL A 164 -11.53 -6.21 3.20
CA VAL A 164 -12.27 -5.84 4.42
C VAL A 164 -12.48 -7.02 5.37
N ALA A 165 -11.77 -8.13 5.14
CA ALA A 165 -11.91 -9.33 5.94
C ALA A 165 -11.58 -9.05 7.41
N PRO A 166 -12.35 -9.58 8.38
CA PRO A 166 -12.12 -9.30 9.79
C PRO A 166 -10.71 -9.67 10.25
N ASP A 167 -10.08 -10.70 9.69
CA ASP A 167 -8.76 -11.22 10.07
C ASP A 167 -7.57 -10.48 9.42
N SER A 168 -7.85 -9.45 8.61
CA SER A 168 -6.86 -8.54 8.04
C SER A 168 -5.90 -8.04 9.13
N PRO A 169 -4.58 -8.07 8.88
CA PRO A 169 -3.60 -7.56 9.83
C PRO A 169 -3.62 -6.03 9.91
N TYR A 170 -4.15 -5.36 8.87
CA TYR A 170 -4.11 -3.92 8.72
C TYR A 170 -5.04 -3.20 9.71
N LYS A 171 -4.48 -2.22 10.41
CA LYS A 171 -5.24 -1.30 11.27
C LYS A 171 -6.00 -0.27 10.45
N ALA A 172 -5.45 0.11 9.31
CA ALA A 172 -6.10 0.96 8.35
C ALA A 172 -5.64 0.66 6.93
N GLN A 173 -6.45 1.08 5.97
CA GLN A 173 -6.14 1.06 4.55
C GLN A 173 -6.37 2.45 3.98
N LEU A 174 -5.38 2.97 3.27
CA LEU A 174 -5.39 4.29 2.64
C LEU A 174 -5.19 4.12 1.13
N HIS A 175 -6.26 4.30 0.38
CA HIS A 175 -6.26 4.17 -1.07
C HIS A 175 -6.32 5.57 -1.69
N ILE A 176 -5.23 5.99 -2.34
CA ILE A 176 -5.04 7.31 -2.97
C ILE A 176 -5.17 7.16 -4.49
N GLY A 177 -5.66 8.20 -5.17
CA GLY A 177 -5.79 8.25 -6.61
C GLY A 177 -7.19 7.87 -7.08
N THR A 178 -8.21 8.43 -6.44
CA THR A 178 -9.57 8.49 -6.99
C THR A 178 -9.99 9.93 -7.12
N ASP A 179 -10.63 10.26 -8.23
CA ASP A 179 -11.48 11.44 -8.31
C ASP A 179 -12.89 10.96 -7.97
N TRP A 180 -13.46 11.47 -6.88
CA TRP A 180 -14.86 11.20 -6.54
C TRP A 180 -15.76 11.99 -7.48
N ASP A 181 -15.99 11.47 -8.68
CA ASP A 181 -17.08 11.95 -9.52
C ASP A 181 -18.38 11.28 -9.04
N ASP A 182 -19.37 12.09 -8.69
CA ASP A 182 -20.73 11.63 -8.34
C ASP A 182 -21.42 10.92 -9.51
N ASN A 183 -20.86 11.00 -10.73
CA ASN A 183 -21.23 10.13 -11.83
C ASN A 183 -20.56 8.76 -11.65
N GLU A 184 -21.31 7.81 -11.09
CA GLU A 184 -20.96 6.38 -10.90
C GLU A 184 -20.47 5.62 -12.16
N GLU A 185 -20.41 6.28 -13.31
CA GLU A 185 -20.16 5.67 -14.62
C GLU A 185 -18.67 5.45 -14.96
N THR A 186 -17.71 5.92 -14.15
CA THR A 186 -16.29 5.57 -14.36
C THR A 186 -15.88 4.31 -13.59
N SER A 187 -15.10 3.44 -14.25
CA SER A 187 -14.70 2.13 -13.72
C SER A 187 -13.77 2.18 -12.50
N VAL A 188 -13.14 3.33 -12.23
CA VAL A 188 -12.25 3.52 -11.08
C VAL A 188 -13.06 3.97 -9.86
N SER A 189 -13.87 5.03 -9.97
CA SER A 189 -14.65 5.55 -8.83
C SER A 189 -15.66 4.52 -8.29
N SER A 190 -16.24 3.69 -9.17
CA SER A 190 -17.10 2.56 -8.77
C SER A 190 -16.40 1.52 -7.89
N GLN A 191 -15.10 1.26 -8.08
CA GLN A 191 -14.35 0.32 -7.22
C GLN A 191 -14.14 0.88 -5.81
N TYR A 192 -13.85 2.17 -5.68
CA TYR A 192 -13.75 2.84 -4.39
C TYR A 192 -15.12 2.86 -3.67
N TYR A 193 -16.21 3.10 -4.41
CA TYR A 193 -17.56 3.00 -3.86
C TYR A 193 -17.89 1.60 -3.32
N TYR A 194 -17.66 0.55 -4.12
CA TYR A 194 -17.93 -0.83 -3.68
C TYR A 194 -17.05 -1.25 -2.50
N LEU A 195 -15.80 -0.79 -2.46
CA LEU A 195 -14.91 -1.04 -1.33
C LEU A 195 -15.40 -0.33 -0.06
N GLU A 196 -15.82 0.93 -0.17
CA GLU A 196 -16.41 1.68 0.94
C GLU A 196 -17.69 1.01 1.48
N GLU A 197 -18.59 0.59 0.59
CA GLU A 197 -19.82 -0.11 0.97
C GLU A 197 -19.52 -1.42 1.70
N ALA A 198 -18.60 -2.23 1.16
CA ALA A 198 -18.18 -3.47 1.79
C ALA A 198 -17.52 -3.23 3.16
N ALA A 199 -16.69 -2.20 3.28
CA ALA A 199 -16.04 -1.82 4.54
C ALA A 199 -17.08 -1.43 5.61
N LYS A 200 -18.08 -0.61 5.26
CA LYS A 200 -19.19 -0.25 6.15
C LYS A 200 -19.98 -1.49 6.59
N ASN A 201 -20.29 -2.39 5.65
CA ASN A 201 -20.99 -3.64 5.93
C ASN A 201 -20.18 -4.58 6.85
N ALA A 202 -18.85 -4.54 6.77
CA ALA A 202 -17.93 -5.25 7.66
C ALA A 202 -17.73 -4.56 9.03
N GLY A 203 -18.37 -3.41 9.26
CA GLY A 203 -18.26 -2.65 10.51
C GLY A 203 -17.00 -1.77 10.62
N CYS A 204 -16.36 -1.48 9.49
CA CYS A 204 -15.23 -0.54 9.43
C CYS A 204 -15.73 0.90 9.43
N THR A 205 -14.92 1.82 9.96
CA THR A 205 -15.14 3.25 9.76
C THR A 205 -14.47 3.67 8.45
N THR A 206 -15.14 4.49 7.64
CA THR A 206 -14.63 4.93 6.34
C THR A 206 -14.70 6.44 6.21
N GLU A 207 -13.68 7.07 5.64
CA GLU A 207 -13.68 8.49 5.28
C GLU A 207 -13.25 8.68 3.84
N ARG A 208 -14.07 9.40 3.07
CA ARG A 208 -13.70 9.84 1.72
C ARG A 208 -12.80 11.07 1.84
N LEU A 209 -11.72 11.06 1.07
CA LEU A 209 -10.76 12.14 0.87
C LEU A 209 -10.95 12.69 -0.53
N ASP A 210 -10.62 13.95 -0.80
CA ASP A 210 -10.68 14.45 -2.18
C ASP A 210 -9.79 13.61 -3.12
N SER A 211 -8.70 13.08 -2.57
CA SER A 211 -7.73 12.24 -3.26
C SER A 211 -7.91 10.73 -3.07
N GLY A 212 -8.88 10.24 -2.30
CA GLY A 212 -8.83 8.84 -1.84
C GLY A 212 -9.94 8.34 -0.92
N LEU A 213 -9.69 7.17 -0.33
CA LEU A 213 -10.51 6.52 0.68
C LEU A 213 -9.64 6.02 1.83
N LEU A 214 -9.99 6.43 3.06
CA LEU A 214 -9.49 5.83 4.29
C LEU A 214 -10.50 4.80 4.81
N ILE A 215 -10.00 3.63 5.19
CA ILE A 215 -10.75 2.58 5.88
C ILE A 215 -10.01 2.26 7.17
N LEU A 216 -10.67 2.47 8.31
CA LEU A 216 -10.18 2.04 9.61
C LEU A 216 -10.74 0.65 9.89
N GLY A 217 -9.85 -0.28 10.19
CA GLY A 217 -10.24 -1.64 10.55
C GLY A 217 -11.24 -1.64 11.70
N PRO A 218 -12.09 -2.69 11.83
CA PRO A 218 -13.12 -2.73 12.85
C PRO A 218 -12.49 -2.56 14.23
N SER A 219 -13.06 -1.68 15.07
CA SER A 219 -12.62 -1.49 16.46
C SER A 219 -12.78 -2.82 17.20
N ARG A 220 -11.66 -3.43 17.58
CA ARG A 220 -11.61 -4.68 18.36
C ARG A 220 -11.37 -4.40 19.82
#